data_AF-A0A089Z8N9-F1
#
_entry.id   AF-A0A089Z8N9-F1
#
_cell.length_a   1.000
_cell.length_b   1.000
_cell.length_c   1.000
_cell.angle_alpha   90.00
_cell.angle_beta   90.00
_cell.angle_gamma   90.00
#
_symmetry.space_group_name_H-M   'P 1'
#
loop_
_entity.id
_entity.type
_entity.pdbx_description
1 polymer ?
#
loop_
_entity_poly.entity_id
_entity_poly.type
_entity_poly.pdbx_seq_one_letter_code
_entity_poly.pdbx_strand_id
1 'polypeptide(L)'
;MKLYLLISGKYGSRVVNNLAEHGMAGDIVGMEEFPEDLPDFIEDYARYVPQNLPPADLIIAVGLSGDINMVVPEVARKTGASSAIIPVYDPQQMPPGLQQEIQEAAPHVNIVFPKPFCSLQAMGDPCIDEFASKFGKPQLVIKADRYIKKVKVLRGAPCGSTNYIAKGLWSTPSEEAELVAAHKLHNYPCNASTSTDPAVGDTSMHLASYQIKEAIKRGLGYAIKSAVVELEKCNREKCQEECIKSCPQVLIGLDTITLRGDKKAFIDPATCGYCEICLKECPLDAIEIKNGPFPLE
;
A
#
# COMPACT_ATOMS: atom_id res chain seq x y z
N MET A 1 -0.90 9.72 19.61
CA MET A 1 -2.04 8.81 19.39
C MET A 1 -1.83 7.49 20.14
N LYS A 2 -2.89 6.81 20.59
CA LYS A 2 -2.85 5.49 21.24
C LYS A 2 -3.21 4.38 20.24
N LEU A 3 -2.32 3.40 20.07
CA LEU A 3 -2.47 2.27 19.17
C LEU A 3 -2.80 0.98 19.91
N TYR A 4 -3.79 0.25 19.42
CA TYR A 4 -4.01 -1.15 19.80
C TYR A 4 -3.74 -2.06 18.60
N LEU A 5 -2.86 -3.04 18.77
CA LEU A 5 -2.43 -3.92 17.68
C LEU A 5 -3.11 -5.29 17.78
N LEU A 6 -3.73 -5.74 16.70
CA LEU A 6 -4.21 -7.11 16.54
C LEU A 6 -3.27 -7.77 15.55
N ILE A 7 -2.50 -8.77 15.99
CA ILE A 7 -1.42 -9.32 15.19
C ILE A 7 -1.54 -10.83 15.05
N SER A 8 -1.00 -11.37 13.96
CA SER A 8 -0.76 -12.80 13.86
C SER A 8 0.55 -13.08 13.11
N GLY A 9 1.24 -14.12 13.57
CA GLY A 9 2.42 -14.70 12.96
C GLY A 9 3.64 -13.79 12.84
N LYS A 10 4.64 -14.29 12.11
CA LYS A 10 5.93 -13.62 11.90
C LYS A 10 5.80 -12.28 11.19
N TYR A 11 4.76 -12.12 10.36
CA TYR A 11 4.52 -10.86 9.69
C TYR A 11 4.04 -9.78 10.66
N GLY A 12 3.02 -10.08 11.48
CA GLY A 12 2.52 -9.16 12.50
C GLY A 12 3.63 -8.70 13.45
N SER A 13 4.40 -9.65 13.99
CA SER A 13 5.58 -9.38 14.81
C SER A 13 6.57 -8.41 14.16
N ARG A 14 6.81 -8.55 12.86
CA ARG A 14 7.74 -7.67 12.12
C ARG A 14 7.22 -6.26 11.97
N VAL A 15 5.91 -6.10 11.73
CA VAL A 15 5.27 -4.79 11.72
C VAL A 15 5.44 -4.14 13.09
N VAL A 16 5.10 -4.84 14.19
CA VAL A 16 5.25 -4.30 15.55
C VAL A 16 6.68 -3.83 15.82
N ASN A 17 7.67 -4.67 15.52
CA ASN A 17 9.08 -4.32 15.73
C ASN A 17 9.48 -3.07 14.95
N ASN A 18 9.12 -2.99 13.67
CA ASN A 18 9.47 -1.83 12.85
C ASN A 18 8.74 -0.54 13.31
N LEU A 19 7.48 -0.64 13.76
CA LEU A 19 6.74 0.48 14.36
C LEU A 19 7.45 0.97 15.64
N ALA A 20 7.81 0.04 16.53
CA ALA A 20 8.47 0.35 17.80
C ALA A 20 9.85 1.01 17.58
N GLU A 21 10.69 0.41 16.73
CA GLU A 21 12.04 0.91 16.43
C GLU A 21 12.05 2.31 15.80
N HIS A 22 10.97 2.69 15.11
CA HIS A 22 10.89 3.94 14.36
C HIS A 22 9.88 4.93 14.97
N GLY A 23 9.77 4.94 16.30
CA GLY A 23 9.18 6.06 17.03
C GLY A 23 7.68 5.96 17.30
N MET A 24 7.13 4.73 17.33
CA MET A 24 5.77 4.46 17.82
C MET A 24 5.74 3.54 19.05
N ALA A 25 6.88 3.19 19.64
CA ALA A 25 6.91 2.36 20.86
C ALA A 25 6.08 2.97 22.00
N GLY A 26 6.12 4.29 22.18
CA GLY A 26 5.32 4.99 23.19
C GLY A 26 3.84 5.19 22.81
N ASP A 27 3.49 4.96 21.54
CA ASP A 27 2.12 5.07 21.04
C ASP A 27 1.34 3.74 21.24
N ILE A 28 2.04 2.60 21.32
CA ILE A 28 1.44 1.26 21.47
C ILE A 28 0.98 1.05 22.92
N VAL A 29 -0.33 1.00 23.14
CA VAL A 29 -0.94 0.81 24.47
C VAL A 29 -1.28 -0.65 24.79
N GLY A 30 -1.32 -1.50 23.77
CA GLY A 30 -1.59 -2.93 23.91
C GLY A 30 -1.50 -3.67 22.58
N MET A 31 -1.34 -4.99 22.67
CA MET A 31 -1.40 -5.87 21.51
C MET A 31 -2.01 -7.21 21.89
N GLU A 32 -2.73 -7.83 20.95
CA GLU A 32 -3.19 -9.22 21.03
C GLU A 32 -2.57 -10.02 19.87
N GLU A 33 -2.05 -11.21 20.18
CA GLU A 33 -1.53 -12.14 19.17
C GLU A 33 -2.49 -13.33 18.97
N PHE A 34 -2.94 -13.52 17.74
CA PHE A 34 -3.83 -14.62 17.35
C PHE A 34 -3.05 -15.79 16.75
N PRO A 35 -3.49 -17.05 16.96
CA PRO A 35 -2.90 -18.22 16.32
C PRO A 35 -2.92 -18.13 14.79
N GLU A 36 -1.88 -18.65 14.12
CA GLU A 36 -1.76 -18.65 12.65
C GLU A 36 -2.62 -19.74 11.99
N ASP A 37 -3.06 -20.75 12.74
CA ASP A 37 -3.77 -21.94 12.27
C ASP A 37 -5.30 -21.84 12.42
N LEU A 38 -5.82 -20.63 12.63
CA LEU A 38 -7.27 -20.39 12.67
C LEU A 38 -7.91 -20.67 11.30
N PRO A 39 -9.12 -21.27 11.26
CA PRO A 39 -9.86 -21.43 10.02
C PRO A 39 -10.34 -20.08 9.48
N ASP A 40 -10.50 -19.98 8.16
CA ASP A 40 -11.02 -18.76 7.52
C ASP A 40 -12.46 -18.45 7.97
N PHE A 41 -13.26 -19.47 8.29
CA PHE A 41 -14.62 -19.32 8.81
C PHE A 41 -14.65 -19.59 10.32
N ILE A 42 -15.17 -18.65 11.11
CA ILE A 42 -15.25 -18.76 12.57
C ILE A 42 -16.68 -18.51 13.04
N GLU A 43 -17.36 -19.56 13.51
CA GLU A 43 -18.75 -19.49 13.98
C GLU A 43 -18.97 -18.47 15.12
N ASP A 44 -18.01 -18.36 16.05
CA ASP A 44 -18.10 -17.52 17.24
C ASP A 44 -16.78 -16.75 17.45
N TYR A 45 -16.58 -15.70 16.65
CA TYR A 45 -15.40 -14.83 16.76
C TYR A 45 -15.38 -14.04 18.09
N ALA A 46 -16.50 -13.91 18.79
CA ALA A 46 -16.58 -13.16 20.05
C ALA A 46 -15.69 -13.76 21.15
N ARG A 47 -15.39 -15.07 21.07
CA ARG A 47 -14.45 -15.75 22.00
C ARG A 47 -13.01 -15.27 21.87
N TYR A 48 -12.65 -14.73 20.72
CA TYR A 48 -11.32 -14.22 20.42
C TYR A 48 -11.16 -12.74 20.78
N VAL A 49 -12.24 -12.06 21.19
CA VAL A 49 -12.15 -10.66 21.61
C VAL A 49 -11.39 -10.57 22.94
N PRO A 50 -10.30 -9.79 23.03
CA PRO A 50 -9.55 -9.65 24.27
C PRO A 50 -10.41 -9.06 25.41
N GLN A 51 -10.18 -9.53 26.63
CA GLN A 51 -10.95 -9.10 27.80
C GLN A 51 -10.49 -7.75 28.35
N ASN A 52 -9.18 -7.52 28.41
CA ASN A 52 -8.57 -6.33 29.02
C ASN A 52 -8.08 -5.38 27.92
N LEU A 53 -8.98 -4.53 27.45
CA LEU A 53 -8.71 -3.56 26.38
C LEU A 53 -8.48 -2.15 26.97
N PRO A 54 -7.27 -1.59 26.89
CA PRO A 54 -7.01 -0.20 27.27
C PRO A 54 -7.64 0.77 26.24
N PRO A 55 -7.93 2.02 26.62
CA PRO A 55 -8.39 3.01 25.66
C PRO A 55 -7.40 3.22 24.52
N ALA A 56 -7.87 3.20 23.28
CA ALA A 56 -7.06 3.40 22.08
C ALA A 56 -7.78 4.32 21.09
N ASP A 57 -7.00 5.01 20.25
CA ASP A 57 -7.51 5.93 19.23
C ASP A 57 -7.59 5.23 17.85
N LEU A 58 -6.63 4.33 17.58
CA LEU A 58 -6.48 3.61 16.31
C LEU A 58 -6.17 2.13 16.53
N ILE A 59 -6.88 1.25 15.81
CA ILE A 59 -6.60 -0.19 15.76
C ILE A 59 -5.83 -0.52 14.48
N ILE A 60 -4.83 -1.39 14.59
CA ILE A 60 -4.11 -1.93 13.43
C ILE A 60 -4.18 -3.46 13.48
N ALA A 61 -4.88 -4.06 12.52
CA ALA A 61 -5.01 -5.50 12.38
C ALA A 61 -4.10 -6.02 11.27
N VAL A 62 -3.05 -6.78 11.62
CA VAL A 62 -2.00 -7.22 10.66
C VAL A 62 -1.67 -8.70 10.79
N GLY A 63 -1.67 -9.39 9.66
CA GLY A 63 -1.38 -10.83 9.59
C GLY A 63 -2.60 -11.72 9.82
N LEU A 64 -3.77 -11.15 10.09
CA LEU A 64 -5.03 -11.86 10.26
C LEU A 64 -5.61 -12.28 8.89
N SER A 65 -6.19 -13.47 8.80
CA SER A 65 -6.85 -14.03 7.61
C SER A 65 -8.26 -14.51 7.94
N GLY A 66 -9.24 -14.18 7.09
CA GLY A 66 -10.62 -14.61 7.25
C GLY A 66 -11.35 -13.94 8.44
N ASP A 67 -12.35 -14.63 8.96
CA ASP A 67 -13.36 -14.14 9.91
C ASP A 67 -12.78 -13.68 11.24
N ILE A 68 -11.54 -14.04 11.59
CA ILE A 68 -10.89 -13.51 12.80
C ILE A 68 -10.81 -11.97 12.78
N ASN A 69 -10.82 -11.35 11.59
CA ASN A 69 -10.87 -9.88 11.49
C ASN A 69 -12.19 -9.28 12.02
N MET A 70 -13.25 -10.07 12.21
CA MET A 70 -14.53 -9.64 12.83
C MET A 70 -14.40 -9.28 14.31
N VAL A 71 -13.24 -9.54 14.95
CA VAL A 71 -12.96 -9.00 16.29
C VAL A 71 -12.75 -7.48 16.27
N VAL A 72 -12.36 -6.88 15.13
CA VAL A 72 -12.02 -5.46 15.02
C VAL A 72 -13.18 -4.53 15.45
N PRO A 73 -14.42 -4.70 14.95
CA PRO A 73 -15.59 -3.93 15.40
C PRO A 73 -15.76 -3.89 16.93
N GLU A 74 -15.70 -5.04 17.58
CA GLU A 74 -15.91 -5.15 19.02
C GLU A 74 -14.73 -4.58 19.82
N VAL A 75 -13.50 -4.77 19.34
CA VAL A 75 -12.30 -4.15 19.92
C VAL A 75 -12.38 -2.63 19.79
N ALA A 76 -12.83 -2.09 18.66
CA ALA A 76 -13.02 -0.65 18.46
C ALA A 76 -14.04 -0.08 19.45
N ARG A 77 -15.19 -0.76 19.60
CA ARG A 77 -16.23 -0.38 20.56
C ARG A 77 -15.72 -0.35 22.00
N LYS A 78 -14.97 -1.37 22.43
CA LYS A 78 -14.46 -1.49 23.81
C LYS A 78 -13.30 -0.54 24.12
N THR A 79 -12.43 -0.28 23.14
CA THR A 79 -11.28 0.63 23.29
C THR A 79 -11.66 2.10 23.09
N GLY A 80 -12.78 2.38 22.42
CA GLY A 80 -13.17 3.72 22.01
C GLY A 80 -12.46 4.24 20.76
N ALA A 81 -11.78 3.36 20.00
CA ALA A 81 -11.06 3.74 18.80
C ALA A 81 -12.02 4.28 17.72
N SER A 82 -11.66 5.41 17.12
CA SER A 82 -12.46 6.03 16.05
C SER A 82 -12.15 5.45 14.68
N SER A 83 -11.01 4.78 14.54
CA SER A 83 -10.47 4.36 13.25
C SER A 83 -9.76 3.01 13.36
N ALA A 84 -9.74 2.24 12.26
CA ALA A 84 -9.00 0.99 12.18
C ALA A 84 -8.38 0.79 10.79
N ILE A 85 -7.19 0.18 10.76
CA ILE A 85 -6.49 -0.17 9.54
C ILE A 85 -6.36 -1.70 9.45
N ILE A 86 -6.87 -2.28 8.37
CA ILE A 86 -6.82 -3.73 8.10
C ILE A 86 -6.23 -3.95 6.71
N PRO A 87 -4.91 -4.12 6.57
CA PRO A 87 -4.30 -4.19 5.24
C PRO A 87 -4.59 -5.51 4.52
N VAL A 88 -4.75 -5.41 3.20
CA VAL A 88 -5.04 -6.55 2.33
C VAL A 88 -3.78 -6.98 1.59
N TYR A 89 -3.31 -8.21 1.83
CA TYR A 89 -2.14 -8.76 1.17
C TYR A 89 -2.48 -9.84 0.15
N ASP A 90 -3.58 -10.57 0.38
CA ASP A 90 -4.12 -11.59 -0.52
C ASP A 90 -5.64 -11.39 -0.65
N PRO A 91 -6.25 -11.51 -1.84
CA PRO A 91 -7.70 -11.43 -2.00
C PRO A 91 -8.48 -12.50 -1.21
N GLN A 92 -7.87 -13.67 -0.94
CA GLN A 92 -8.49 -14.72 -0.11
C GLN A 92 -8.47 -14.36 1.39
N GLN A 93 -7.41 -13.67 1.84
CA GLN A 93 -7.26 -13.23 3.23
C GLN A 93 -8.39 -12.28 3.66
N MET A 94 -8.81 -11.38 2.76
CA MET A 94 -9.78 -10.32 3.06
C MET A 94 -10.68 -10.05 1.83
N PRO A 95 -11.65 -10.94 1.53
CA PRO A 95 -12.57 -10.78 0.41
C PRO A 95 -13.46 -9.54 0.56
N PRO A 96 -13.99 -8.96 -0.54
CA PRO A 96 -14.85 -7.77 -0.47
C PRO A 96 -16.09 -7.92 0.42
N GLY A 97 -16.70 -9.11 0.44
CA GLY A 97 -17.86 -9.38 1.31
C GLY A 97 -17.52 -9.25 2.80
N LEU A 98 -16.36 -9.78 3.21
CA LEU A 98 -15.88 -9.65 4.59
C LEU A 98 -15.52 -8.19 4.93
N GLN A 99 -14.92 -7.45 3.99
CA GLN A 99 -14.65 -6.01 4.19
C GLN A 99 -15.93 -5.23 4.48
N GLN A 100 -16.98 -5.50 3.69
CA GLN A 100 -18.29 -4.89 3.88
C GLN A 100 -18.91 -5.27 5.23
N GLU A 101 -18.86 -6.55 5.60
CA GLU A 101 -19.39 -7.03 6.88
C GLU A 101 -18.70 -6.36 8.09
N ILE A 102 -17.37 -6.24 8.06
CA ILE A 102 -16.59 -5.55 9.09
C ILE A 102 -17.01 -4.07 9.21
N GLN A 103 -17.20 -3.38 8.08
CA GLN A 103 -17.63 -1.98 8.07
C GLN A 103 -19.05 -1.80 8.59
N GLU A 104 -19.98 -2.67 8.18
CA GLU A 104 -21.38 -2.64 8.62
C GLU A 104 -21.53 -2.92 10.12
N ALA A 105 -20.64 -3.75 10.69
CA ALA A 105 -20.61 -4.04 12.12
C ALA A 105 -20.12 -2.85 12.98
N ALA A 106 -19.43 -1.86 12.39
CA ALA A 106 -18.90 -0.69 13.10
C ALA A 106 -19.05 0.61 12.29
N PRO A 107 -20.29 1.08 12.02
CA PRO A 107 -20.56 2.21 11.14
C PRO A 107 -20.05 3.56 11.67
N HIS A 108 -19.67 3.63 12.95
CA HIS A 108 -19.10 4.81 13.59
C HIS A 108 -17.57 4.83 13.61
N VAL A 109 -16.93 3.76 13.13
CA VAL A 109 -15.48 3.60 13.08
C VAL A 109 -15.04 3.72 11.63
N ASN A 110 -14.06 4.56 11.35
CA ASN A 110 -13.48 4.64 10.03
C ASN A 110 -12.51 3.48 9.79
N ILE A 111 -12.99 2.42 9.15
CA ILE A 111 -12.22 1.21 8.85
C ILE A 111 -11.74 1.24 7.40
N VAL A 112 -10.41 1.15 7.22
CA VAL A 112 -9.76 1.24 5.90
C VAL A 112 -8.95 -0.02 5.58
N PHE A 113 -8.93 -0.38 4.29
CA PHE A 113 -8.33 -1.61 3.79
C PHE A 113 -7.21 -1.33 2.78
N PRO A 114 -6.04 -0.80 3.20
CA PRO A 114 -4.97 -0.46 2.28
C PRO A 114 -4.44 -1.71 1.57
N LYS A 115 -4.36 -1.64 0.24
CA LYS A 115 -3.94 -2.76 -0.62
C LYS A 115 -2.63 -2.41 -1.35
N PRO A 116 -1.47 -2.97 -0.93
CA PRO A 116 -1.19 -3.53 0.39
C PRO A 116 -0.85 -2.43 1.41
N PHE A 117 -0.46 -2.76 2.64
CA PHE A 117 -0.25 -1.76 3.71
C PHE A 117 0.68 -0.60 3.33
N CYS A 118 1.68 -0.86 2.48
CA CYS A 118 2.60 0.18 1.99
C CYS A 118 2.00 1.12 0.93
N SER A 119 0.72 1.00 0.56
CA SER A 119 0.01 1.98 -0.28
C SER A 119 -0.79 3.01 0.54
N LEU A 120 -0.90 2.84 1.86
CA LEU A 120 -1.64 3.76 2.72
C LEU A 120 -1.15 5.20 2.58
N GLN A 121 -2.08 6.12 2.39
CA GLN A 121 -1.87 7.56 2.32
C GLN A 121 -2.76 8.29 3.33
N ALA A 122 -2.48 9.58 3.53
CA ALA A 122 -3.39 10.45 4.24
C ALA A 122 -4.72 10.57 3.47
N MET A 123 -5.82 10.52 4.19
CA MET A 123 -7.18 10.41 3.68
C MET A 123 -8.18 11.26 4.48
N GLY A 124 -7.69 12.16 5.33
CA GLY A 124 -8.48 13.16 6.04
C GLY A 124 -9.00 12.70 7.41
N ASP A 125 -8.72 11.46 7.80
CA ASP A 125 -8.98 10.95 9.14
C ASP A 125 -7.79 11.27 10.05
N PRO A 126 -7.98 12.00 11.17
CA PRO A 126 -6.86 12.45 11.99
C PRO A 126 -5.95 11.33 12.51
N CYS A 127 -6.52 10.19 12.89
CA CYS A 127 -5.78 9.07 13.46
C CYS A 127 -5.00 8.33 12.37
N ILE A 128 -5.65 8.05 11.24
CA ILE A 128 -5.01 7.41 10.09
C ILE A 128 -3.96 8.32 9.47
N ASP A 129 -4.21 9.64 9.39
CA ASP A 129 -3.26 10.61 8.84
C ASP A 129 -2.02 10.77 9.74
N GLU A 130 -2.20 10.77 11.07
CA GLU A 130 -1.08 10.75 12.03
C GLU A 130 -0.22 9.49 11.81
N PHE A 131 -0.83 8.31 11.66
CA PHE A 131 -0.10 7.08 11.32
C PHE A 131 0.58 7.19 9.94
N ALA A 132 -0.17 7.63 8.94
CA ALA A 132 0.26 7.78 7.55
C ALA A 132 1.39 8.80 7.39
N SER A 133 1.60 9.70 8.36
CA SER A 133 2.75 10.61 8.38
C SER A 133 4.08 9.89 8.64
N LYS A 134 4.06 8.78 9.40
CA LYS A 134 5.25 8.00 9.79
C LYS A 134 5.43 6.71 8.99
N PHE A 135 4.33 6.04 8.63
CA PHE A 135 4.34 4.76 7.91
C PHE A 135 3.31 4.73 6.77
N GLY A 136 3.49 3.83 5.80
CA GLY A 136 2.59 3.68 4.66
C GLY A 136 3.35 3.82 3.35
N LYS A 137 2.84 4.67 2.44
CA LYS A 137 3.48 4.93 1.14
C LYS A 137 4.91 5.47 1.29
N PRO A 138 5.95 4.76 0.81
CA PRO A 138 7.32 5.13 1.09
C PRO A 138 7.70 6.51 0.55
N GLN A 139 8.54 7.23 1.29
CA GLN A 139 9.11 8.52 0.88
C GLN A 139 10.61 8.53 1.18
N LEU A 140 11.41 8.79 0.16
CA LEU A 140 12.86 8.72 0.20
C LEU A 140 13.49 10.05 -0.25
N VAL A 141 14.63 10.39 0.35
CA VAL A 141 15.55 11.40 -0.17
C VAL A 141 16.79 10.68 -0.65
N ILE A 142 17.09 10.78 -1.95
CA ILE A 142 18.24 10.10 -2.56
C ILE A 142 19.26 11.14 -3.01
N LYS A 143 20.52 10.93 -2.62
CA LYS A 143 21.66 11.66 -3.19
C LYS A 143 22.37 10.73 -4.15
N ALA A 144 22.45 11.12 -5.42
CA ALA A 144 23.12 10.36 -6.46
C ALA A 144 23.85 11.29 -7.45
N ASP A 145 24.87 10.75 -8.10
CA ASP A 145 25.37 11.25 -9.39
C ASP A 145 25.09 10.16 -10.46
N ARG A 146 26.13 9.49 -10.95
CA ARG A 146 25.98 8.22 -11.67
C ARG A 146 25.59 7.08 -10.73
N TYR A 147 25.98 7.15 -9.46
CA TYR A 147 25.70 6.12 -8.46
C TYR A 147 25.01 6.70 -7.24
N ILE A 148 24.19 5.88 -6.57
CA ILE A 148 23.56 6.24 -5.29
C ILE A 148 24.63 6.39 -4.21
N LYS A 149 24.71 7.58 -3.62
CA LYS A 149 25.60 7.96 -2.52
C LYS A 149 24.90 8.05 -1.18
N LYS A 150 23.57 8.15 -1.13
CA LYS A 150 22.82 8.15 0.12
C LYS A 150 21.35 7.93 -0.15
N VAL A 151 20.70 7.13 0.69
CA VAL A 151 19.25 7.02 0.76
C VAL A 151 18.83 7.33 2.19
N LYS A 152 17.95 8.32 2.38
CA LYS A 152 17.30 8.61 3.67
C LYS A 152 15.83 8.24 3.55
N VAL A 153 15.35 7.39 4.44
CA VAL A 153 13.93 7.07 4.57
C VAL A 153 13.26 8.17 5.41
N LEU A 154 12.29 8.86 4.83
CA LEU A 154 11.45 9.83 5.56
C LEU A 154 10.19 9.15 6.09
N ARG A 155 9.60 8.28 5.28
CA ARG A 155 8.46 7.42 5.60
C ARG A 155 8.67 6.06 4.95
N GLY A 156 8.37 4.98 5.67
CA GLY A 156 8.59 3.62 5.18
C GLY A 156 7.33 2.76 5.24
N ALA A 157 7.38 1.63 4.53
CA ALA A 157 6.40 0.58 4.67
C ALA A 157 6.33 0.10 6.13
N PRO A 158 5.13 -0.14 6.69
CA PRO A 158 4.97 -0.58 8.08
C PRO A 158 5.72 -1.87 8.41
N CYS A 159 5.87 -2.78 7.44
CA CYS A 159 6.59 -4.02 7.62
C CYS A 159 8.13 -3.88 7.64
N GLY A 160 8.68 -2.70 7.34
CA GLY A 160 10.13 -2.45 7.31
C GLY A 160 10.83 -2.69 5.96
N SER A 161 10.10 -3.10 4.91
CA SER A 161 10.69 -3.40 3.60
C SER A 161 11.44 -2.19 3.00
N THR A 162 10.91 -0.98 3.17
CA THR A 162 11.57 0.25 2.70
C THR A 162 12.95 0.44 3.31
N ASN A 163 13.10 0.21 4.63
CA ASN A 163 14.38 0.33 5.32
C ASN A 163 15.37 -0.73 4.83
N TYR A 164 14.90 -1.97 4.64
CA TYR A 164 15.71 -3.06 4.08
C TYR A 164 16.22 -2.71 2.67
N ILE A 165 15.32 -2.23 1.80
CA ILE A 165 15.66 -1.86 0.42
C ILE A 165 16.64 -0.69 0.40
N ALA A 166 16.39 0.37 1.17
CA ALA A 166 17.24 1.56 1.24
C ALA A 166 18.68 1.24 1.63
N LYS A 167 18.89 0.34 2.61
CA LYS A 167 20.23 -0.13 3.02
C LYS A 167 20.99 -0.82 1.88
N GLY A 168 20.26 -1.44 0.95
CA GLY A 168 20.84 -2.21 -0.15
C GLY A 168 21.12 -1.41 -1.42
N LEU A 169 20.78 -0.11 -1.48
CA LEU A 169 20.90 0.70 -2.70
C LEU A 169 22.21 1.48 -2.82
N TRP A 170 23.07 1.44 -1.79
CA TRP A 170 24.37 2.10 -1.85
C TRP A 170 25.19 1.61 -3.05
N SER A 171 25.79 2.54 -3.80
CA SER A 171 26.62 2.26 -4.97
C SER A 171 25.90 1.61 -6.16
N THR A 172 24.56 1.57 -6.17
CA THR A 172 23.78 1.18 -7.35
C THR A 172 23.79 2.31 -8.39
N PRO A 173 23.94 2.03 -9.70
CA PRO A 173 23.71 3.03 -10.75
C PRO A 173 22.33 3.66 -10.61
N SER A 174 22.24 4.98 -10.72
CA SER A 174 20.96 5.70 -10.50
C SER A 174 19.84 5.23 -11.44
N GLU A 175 20.18 4.90 -12.69
CA GLU A 175 19.25 4.38 -13.70
C GLU A 175 18.75 2.95 -13.40
N GLU A 176 19.51 2.16 -12.64
CA GLU A 176 19.14 0.78 -12.27
C GLU A 176 18.44 0.71 -10.91
N ALA A 177 18.44 1.81 -10.14
CA ALA A 177 17.97 1.84 -8.76
C ALA A 177 16.53 1.33 -8.60
N GLU A 178 15.67 1.66 -9.56
CA GLU A 178 14.27 1.25 -9.58
C GLU A 178 14.13 -0.29 -9.71
N LEU A 179 14.86 -0.90 -10.65
CA LEU A 179 14.86 -2.34 -10.87
C LEU A 179 15.47 -3.08 -9.67
N VAL A 180 16.59 -2.58 -9.14
CA VAL A 180 17.26 -3.16 -7.97
C VAL A 180 16.36 -3.08 -6.73
N ALA A 181 15.62 -1.99 -6.55
CA ALA A 181 14.67 -1.85 -5.45
C ALA A 181 13.53 -2.87 -5.55
N ALA A 182 12.96 -3.07 -6.75
CA ALA A 182 11.94 -4.09 -6.98
C ALA A 182 12.46 -5.50 -6.69
N HIS A 183 13.65 -5.86 -7.18
CA HIS A 183 14.26 -7.16 -6.88
C HIS A 183 14.52 -7.38 -5.39
N LYS A 184 14.96 -6.34 -4.67
CA LYS A 184 15.12 -6.44 -3.22
C LYS A 184 13.81 -6.65 -2.50
N LEU A 185 12.70 -6.07 -2.98
CA LEU A 185 11.38 -6.34 -2.42
C LEU A 185 11.01 -7.83 -2.58
N HIS A 186 11.29 -8.45 -3.73
CA HIS A 186 11.05 -9.89 -3.93
C HIS A 186 11.90 -10.78 -3.01
N ASN A 187 13.09 -10.32 -2.62
CA ASN A 187 13.95 -11.01 -1.65
C ASN A 187 13.59 -10.71 -0.19
N TYR A 188 12.69 -9.76 0.04
CA TYR A 188 12.17 -9.45 1.36
C TYR A 188 11.03 -10.44 1.68
N PRO A 189 10.86 -10.91 2.94
CA PRO A 189 9.76 -11.79 3.32
C PRO A 189 8.40 -11.05 3.37
N CYS A 190 8.01 -10.41 2.28
CA CYS A 190 6.76 -9.66 2.13
C CYS A 190 5.56 -10.60 2.25
N ASN A 191 4.47 -10.12 2.88
CA ASN A 191 3.21 -10.87 2.94
C ASN A 191 2.34 -10.69 1.69
N ALA A 192 2.70 -9.75 0.82
CA ALA A 192 1.94 -9.45 -0.39
C ALA A 192 1.94 -10.65 -1.33
N SER A 193 0.74 -11.10 -1.70
CA SER A 193 0.54 -12.26 -2.55
C SER A 193 1.00 -12.01 -3.98
N THR A 194 1.45 -13.10 -4.63
CA THR A 194 1.69 -13.16 -6.08
C THR A 194 0.45 -13.66 -6.84
N SER A 195 -0.65 -13.97 -6.15
CA SER A 195 -1.93 -14.28 -6.77
C SER A 195 -2.54 -13.00 -7.37
N THR A 196 -3.14 -13.14 -8.55
CA THR A 196 -3.88 -12.04 -9.17
C THR A 196 -5.10 -11.70 -8.33
N ASP A 197 -5.23 -10.42 -7.99
CA ASP A 197 -6.39 -9.88 -7.29
C ASP A 197 -7.41 -9.38 -8.33
N PRO A 198 -8.60 -10.00 -8.42
CA PRO A 198 -9.60 -9.64 -9.41
C PRO A 198 -10.10 -8.19 -9.31
N ALA A 199 -9.99 -7.55 -8.13
CA ALA A 199 -10.46 -6.19 -7.93
C ALA A 199 -9.53 -5.15 -8.56
N VAL A 200 -8.28 -5.51 -8.86
CA VAL A 200 -7.26 -4.59 -9.43
C VAL A 200 -6.64 -5.09 -10.72
N GLY A 201 -6.86 -6.36 -11.10
CA GLY A 201 -6.29 -6.96 -12.32
C GLY A 201 -4.78 -7.19 -12.26
N ASP A 202 -4.18 -7.13 -11.06
CA ASP A 202 -2.75 -7.30 -10.81
C ASP A 202 -2.53 -7.95 -9.43
N THR A 203 -1.28 -8.17 -9.01
CA THR A 203 -0.94 -8.81 -7.74
C THR A 203 -0.63 -7.78 -6.64
N SER A 204 -0.87 -8.13 -5.37
CA SER A 204 -0.45 -7.30 -4.24
C SER A 204 1.06 -7.07 -4.21
N MET A 205 1.86 -8.05 -4.65
CA MET A 205 3.31 -7.93 -4.76
C MET A 205 3.71 -6.87 -5.80
N HIS A 206 3.04 -6.83 -6.95
CA HIS A 206 3.25 -5.78 -7.94
C HIS A 206 2.83 -4.41 -7.42
N LEU A 207 1.68 -4.30 -6.76
CA LEU A 207 1.26 -3.05 -6.12
C LEU A 207 2.29 -2.54 -5.11
N ALA A 208 2.84 -3.41 -4.26
CA ALA A 208 3.92 -3.07 -3.33
C ALA A 208 5.19 -2.63 -4.07
N SER A 209 5.54 -3.31 -5.17
CA SER A 209 6.65 -2.95 -6.03
C SER A 209 6.48 -1.54 -6.60
N TYR A 210 5.28 -1.18 -7.08
CA TYR A 210 5.01 0.16 -7.60
C TYR A 210 5.21 1.24 -6.53
N GLN A 211 4.87 0.98 -5.26
CA GLN A 211 5.08 1.95 -4.18
C GLN A 211 6.57 2.25 -3.93
N ILE A 212 7.43 1.22 -3.94
CA ILE A 212 8.87 1.46 -3.78
C ILE A 212 9.49 2.06 -5.05
N LYS A 213 9.06 1.65 -6.25
CA LYS A 213 9.50 2.26 -7.51
C LYS A 213 9.22 3.75 -7.53
N GLU A 214 7.99 4.14 -7.16
CA GLU A 214 7.62 5.55 -7.06
C GLU A 214 8.53 6.31 -6.09
N ALA A 215 8.78 5.75 -4.90
CA ALA A 215 9.64 6.41 -3.91
C ALA A 215 11.08 6.59 -4.41
N ILE A 216 11.60 5.65 -5.21
CA ILE A 216 12.90 5.78 -5.88
C ILE A 216 12.87 6.87 -6.95
N LYS A 217 11.87 6.84 -7.84
CA LYS A 217 11.70 7.84 -8.90
C LYS A 217 11.62 9.25 -8.32
N ARG A 218 10.75 9.46 -7.33
CA ARG A 218 10.62 10.75 -6.62
C ARG A 218 11.90 11.15 -5.90
N GLY A 219 12.60 10.19 -5.28
CA GLY A 219 13.88 10.44 -4.62
C GLY A 219 15.00 10.84 -5.58
N LEU A 220 14.98 10.36 -6.82
CA LEU A 220 15.94 10.71 -7.88
C LEU A 220 15.52 11.94 -8.71
N GLY A 221 14.23 12.27 -8.73
CA GLY A 221 13.65 13.37 -9.51
C GLY A 221 13.29 13.00 -10.96
N TYR A 222 13.38 11.72 -11.34
CA TYR A 222 13.01 11.25 -12.67
C TYR A 222 12.61 9.77 -12.66
N ALA A 223 11.86 9.33 -13.66
CA ALA A 223 11.66 7.92 -13.98
C ALA A 223 12.47 7.55 -15.23
N ILE A 224 12.91 6.29 -15.36
CA ILE A 224 13.64 5.82 -16.57
C ILE A 224 12.70 5.15 -17.58
N LYS A 225 11.52 4.74 -17.12
CA LYS A 225 10.53 3.99 -17.88
C LYS A 225 9.13 4.36 -17.39
N SER A 226 8.24 4.66 -18.33
CA SER A 226 6.84 4.95 -18.06
C SER A 226 5.97 4.61 -19.25
N ALA A 227 4.68 4.37 -18.99
CA ALA A 227 3.66 4.52 -20.01
C ALA A 227 3.49 6.01 -20.33
N VAL A 228 3.32 6.33 -21.61
CA VAL A 228 3.09 7.68 -22.13
C VAL A 228 1.88 7.68 -23.05
N VAL A 229 1.18 8.82 -23.10
CA VAL A 229 -0.03 8.97 -23.92
C VAL A 229 0.30 9.73 -25.19
N GLU A 230 -0.07 9.17 -26.34
CA GLU A 230 -0.07 9.85 -27.64
C GLU A 230 -1.30 10.77 -27.72
N LEU A 231 -1.08 12.09 -27.54
CA LEU A 231 -2.16 13.08 -27.42
C LEU A 231 -3.07 13.15 -28.67
N GLU A 232 -2.53 12.90 -29.85
CA GLU A 232 -3.26 12.89 -31.12
C GLU A 232 -4.24 11.71 -31.22
N LYS A 233 -3.87 10.55 -30.69
CA LYS A 233 -4.72 9.36 -30.67
C LYS A 233 -5.71 9.36 -29.51
N CYS A 234 -5.31 9.90 -28.35
CA CYS A 234 -6.13 9.90 -27.15
C CYS A 234 -7.42 10.69 -27.35
N ASN A 235 -8.59 10.04 -27.28
CA ASN A 235 -9.87 10.71 -27.41
C ASN A 235 -10.92 10.10 -26.46
N ARG A 236 -11.25 10.83 -25.40
CA ARG A 236 -12.24 10.42 -24.38
C ARG A 236 -13.65 10.25 -24.94
N GLU A 237 -14.03 10.94 -26.01
CA GLU A 237 -15.35 10.74 -26.62
C GLU A 237 -15.45 9.38 -27.34
N LYS A 238 -14.29 8.79 -27.66
CA LYS A 238 -14.18 7.50 -28.36
C LYS A 238 -13.68 6.37 -27.46
N CYS A 239 -13.44 6.61 -26.18
CA CYS A 239 -13.09 5.58 -25.21
C CYS A 239 -13.75 5.87 -23.85
N GLN A 240 -14.16 4.83 -23.12
CA GLN A 240 -14.84 5.04 -21.83
C GLN A 240 -13.83 5.12 -20.68
N GLU A 241 -12.71 5.81 -20.87
CA GLU A 241 -11.63 5.96 -19.85
C GLU A 241 -11.04 4.62 -19.38
N GLU A 242 -10.98 3.62 -20.27
CA GLU A 242 -10.54 2.26 -19.92
C GLU A 242 -9.16 2.21 -19.27
N CYS A 243 -8.22 3.07 -19.68
CA CYS A 243 -6.92 3.19 -19.03
C CYS A 243 -7.03 3.55 -17.53
N ILE A 244 -7.94 4.45 -17.15
CA ILE A 244 -8.17 4.85 -15.75
C ILE A 244 -8.86 3.72 -15.00
N LYS A 245 -9.90 3.13 -15.59
CA LYS A 245 -10.69 2.04 -15.00
C LYS A 245 -9.91 0.74 -14.79
N SER A 246 -8.85 0.51 -15.57
CA SER A 246 -8.04 -0.71 -15.51
C SER A 246 -6.70 -0.52 -14.79
N CYS A 247 -6.28 0.71 -14.49
CA CYS A 247 -4.98 0.94 -13.86
C CYS A 247 -4.99 0.43 -12.40
N PRO A 248 -4.14 -0.55 -12.03
CA PRO A 248 -4.17 -1.11 -10.68
C PRO A 248 -3.89 -0.07 -9.59
N GLN A 249 -3.05 0.92 -9.87
CA GLN A 249 -2.76 2.02 -8.94
C GLN A 249 -3.98 2.94 -8.76
N VAL A 250 -4.73 3.24 -9.83
CA VAL A 250 -5.95 4.04 -9.75
C VAL A 250 -7.04 3.30 -8.97
N LEU A 251 -7.18 1.98 -9.19
CA LEU A 251 -8.15 1.14 -8.49
C LEU A 251 -7.90 1.03 -6.97
N ILE A 252 -6.68 1.32 -6.50
CA ILE A 252 -6.36 1.44 -5.06
C ILE A 252 -6.31 2.89 -4.57
N GLY A 253 -6.82 3.84 -5.35
CA GLY A 253 -6.98 5.25 -4.95
C GLY A 253 -5.80 6.17 -5.24
N LEU A 254 -4.86 5.79 -6.10
CA LEU A 254 -3.71 6.62 -6.48
C LEU A 254 -3.94 7.36 -7.80
N ASP A 255 -3.51 8.62 -7.88
CA ASP A 255 -3.62 9.49 -9.07
C ASP A 255 -2.61 9.15 -10.18
N THR A 256 -2.52 7.88 -10.58
CA THR A 256 -1.55 7.43 -11.59
C THR A 256 -1.95 7.81 -13.01
N ILE A 257 -3.24 7.75 -13.30
CA ILE A 257 -3.78 8.24 -14.58
C ILE A 257 -4.85 9.26 -14.26
N THR A 258 -4.61 10.50 -14.67
CA THR A 258 -5.52 11.64 -14.47
C THR A 258 -5.91 12.24 -15.81
N LEU A 259 -6.95 13.07 -15.81
CA LEU A 259 -7.35 13.83 -16.99
C LEU A 259 -6.82 15.25 -16.88
N ARG A 260 -6.11 15.74 -17.91
CA ARG A 260 -5.54 17.09 -17.96
C ARG A 260 -5.94 17.82 -19.25
N GLY A 261 -5.91 19.16 -19.21
CA GLY A 261 -6.20 20.03 -20.36
C GLY A 261 -7.56 19.73 -20.99
N ASP A 262 -7.56 19.46 -22.30
CA ASP A 262 -8.73 19.05 -23.09
C ASP A 262 -9.20 17.61 -22.77
N LYS A 263 -9.19 17.22 -21.49
CA LYS A 263 -9.59 15.91 -20.97
C LYS A 263 -8.78 14.75 -21.57
N LYS A 264 -7.51 14.99 -21.90
CA LYS A 264 -6.58 13.95 -22.35
C LYS A 264 -6.03 13.21 -21.14
N ALA A 265 -5.81 11.91 -21.28
CA ALA A 265 -5.18 11.13 -20.23
C ALA A 265 -3.72 11.58 -20.04
N PHE A 266 -3.31 11.70 -18.79
CA PHE A 266 -1.94 11.93 -18.37
C PHE A 266 -1.57 10.81 -17.41
N ILE A 267 -0.40 10.20 -17.62
CA ILE A 267 0.13 9.14 -16.76
C ILE A 267 1.29 9.73 -15.97
N ASP A 268 1.21 9.74 -14.64
CA ASP A 268 2.30 10.19 -13.78
C ASP A 268 3.48 9.21 -13.89
N PRO A 269 4.64 9.62 -14.45
CA PRO A 269 5.80 8.76 -14.56
C PRO A 269 6.33 8.30 -13.19
N ALA A 270 6.06 9.05 -12.12
CA ALA A 270 6.46 8.67 -10.77
C ALA A 270 5.70 7.43 -10.29
N THR A 271 4.37 7.43 -10.38
CA THR A 271 3.53 6.35 -9.83
C THR A 271 3.33 5.20 -10.84
N CYS A 272 3.59 5.43 -12.14
CA CYS A 272 3.43 4.41 -13.17
C CYS A 272 4.33 3.19 -12.90
N GLY A 273 3.72 2.02 -12.78
CA GLY A 273 4.42 0.73 -12.63
C GLY A 273 4.87 0.06 -13.93
N TYR A 274 4.53 0.65 -15.09
CA TYR A 274 4.72 0.10 -16.45
C TYR A 274 4.25 -1.36 -16.62
N CYS A 275 3.12 -1.71 -16.01
CA CYS A 275 2.52 -3.05 -16.06
C CYS A 275 1.84 -3.40 -17.39
N GLU A 276 1.77 -2.44 -18.32
CA GLU A 276 1.15 -2.59 -19.64
C GLU A 276 -0.36 -2.86 -19.67
N ILE A 277 -1.05 -2.88 -18.53
CA ILE A 277 -2.51 -3.08 -18.48
C ILE A 277 -3.24 -1.98 -19.26
N CYS A 278 -2.96 -0.70 -18.96
CA CYS A 278 -3.61 0.41 -19.65
C CYS A 278 -3.33 0.45 -21.17
N LEU A 279 -2.21 -0.10 -21.64
CA LEU A 279 -1.92 -0.23 -23.07
C LEU A 279 -2.89 -1.24 -23.71
N LYS A 280 -3.05 -2.41 -23.09
CA LYS A 280 -3.93 -3.49 -23.58
C LYS A 280 -5.41 -3.07 -23.57
N GLU A 281 -5.81 -2.28 -22.58
CA GLU A 281 -7.18 -1.82 -22.42
C GLU A 281 -7.51 -0.56 -23.22
N CYS A 282 -6.53 0.13 -23.82
CA CYS A 282 -6.79 1.34 -24.60
C CYS A 282 -7.37 0.98 -25.98
N PRO A 283 -8.66 1.26 -26.27
CA PRO A 283 -9.26 0.89 -27.57
C PRO A 283 -8.75 1.75 -28.73
N LEU A 284 -7.98 2.81 -28.44
CA LEU A 284 -7.45 3.76 -29.42
C LEU A 284 -5.95 3.56 -29.68
N ASP A 285 -5.32 2.58 -29.02
CA ASP A 285 -3.87 2.34 -29.12
C ASP A 285 -3.05 3.63 -28.91
N ALA A 286 -3.49 4.42 -27.92
CA ALA A 286 -2.99 5.76 -27.64
C ALA A 286 -1.94 5.78 -26.52
N ILE A 287 -1.51 4.61 -26.04
CA ILE A 287 -0.59 4.48 -24.92
C ILE A 287 0.54 3.55 -25.34
N GLU A 288 1.78 3.93 -25.04
CA GLU A 288 2.96 3.11 -25.30
C GLU A 288 3.93 3.18 -24.12
N ILE A 289 4.80 2.19 -23.97
CA ILE A 289 5.89 2.22 -22.99
C ILE A 289 7.11 2.87 -23.63
N LYS A 290 7.65 3.90 -22.99
CA LYS A 290 8.92 4.52 -23.40
C LYS A 290 9.98 4.40 -22.32
N ASN A 291 11.23 4.32 -22.78
CA ASN A 291 12.41 4.47 -21.96
C ASN A 291 12.99 5.88 -22.17
N GLY A 292 13.53 6.46 -21.11
CA GLY A 292 14.16 7.78 -21.10
C GLY A 292 14.02 8.43 -19.73
N PRO A 293 14.80 9.48 -19.42
CA PRO A 293 14.52 10.25 -18.21
C PRO A 293 13.22 11.02 -18.41
N PHE A 294 12.17 10.61 -17.70
CA PHE A 294 10.94 11.38 -17.54
C PHE A 294 11.10 12.26 -16.31
N PRO A 295 11.22 13.59 -16.47
CA PRO A 295 11.22 14.49 -15.31
C PRO A 295 9.89 14.36 -14.57
N LEU A 296 9.95 14.43 -13.25
CA LEU A 296 8.76 14.42 -12.41
C LEU A 296 8.32 15.85 -12.16
N GLU A 297 7.00 16.06 -12.18
CA GLU A 297 6.36 17.31 -11.75
C GLU A 297 6.29 17.45 -10.23
#